data_AF-K1R1K8-F1
#
_entry.id   AF-K1R1K8-F1
#
_cell.length_a   1.000
_cell.length_b   1.000
_cell.length_c   1.000
_cell.angle_alpha   90.00
_cell.angle_beta   90.00
_cell.angle_gamma   90.00
#
_symmetry.space_group_name_H-M   'P 1'
#
loop_
_entity.id
_entity.type
_entity.pdbx_description
1 polymer ?
#
loop_
_entity_poly.entity_id
_entity_poly.type
_entity_poly.pdbx_seq_one_letter_code
_entity_poly.pdbx_strand_id
1 'polypeptide(L)'
;MAKNGQFDESSASTSHRENTPCDAPPSMLTGTVIAYEKSEFGFSIMVEDGDTFQTVGIPINMVRDALECDENSVEDTLSIRIPFSVAVGTTNGIVSSFALG
;
A
#
# COMPACT_ATOMS: atom_id res chain seq x y z
N MET A 1 -7.83 -4.21 68.50
CA MET A 1 -8.00 -3.60 67.17
C MET A 1 -8.57 -4.64 66.21
N ALA A 2 -9.62 -4.30 65.46
CA ALA A 2 -10.29 -5.21 64.53
C ALA A 2 -9.95 -4.87 63.06
N LYS A 3 -9.86 -5.94 62.25
CA LYS A 3 -10.08 -6.09 60.79
C LYS A 3 -9.56 -5.04 59.78
N ASN A 4 -8.74 -5.52 58.84
CA ASN A 4 -9.05 -5.58 57.40
C ASN A 4 -8.04 -6.56 56.78
N GLY A 5 -8.39 -7.73 56.24
CA GLY A 5 -9.40 -7.92 55.21
C GLY A 5 -8.80 -7.59 53.84
N GLN A 6 -7.74 -8.31 53.43
CA GLN A 6 -7.22 -8.22 52.07
C GLN A 6 -8.12 -9.11 51.21
N PHE A 7 -8.94 -8.45 50.40
CA PHE A 7 -9.84 -9.08 49.44
C PHE A 7 -9.01 -9.80 48.37
N ASP A 8 -9.25 -11.10 48.24
CA ASP A 8 -9.01 -11.87 47.02
C ASP A 8 -10.15 -11.52 46.06
N GLU A 9 -9.84 -10.83 44.96
CA GLU A 9 -10.74 -10.71 43.82
C GLU A 9 -10.09 -11.45 42.65
N SER A 10 -10.24 -12.76 42.66
CA SER A 10 -10.23 -13.55 41.43
C SER A 10 -11.58 -13.39 40.76
N SER A 11 -11.68 -12.60 39.67
CA SER A 11 -12.49 -12.91 38.47
C SER A 11 -12.64 -11.71 37.52
N ALA A 12 -11.85 -11.70 36.44
CA ALA A 12 -12.34 -11.28 35.12
C ALA A 12 -11.42 -11.86 34.03
N SER A 13 -11.85 -12.96 33.44
CA SER A 13 -11.35 -13.46 32.16
C SER A 13 -11.45 -12.36 31.10
N THR A 14 -10.35 -11.93 30.49
CA THR A 14 -10.39 -11.34 29.15
C THR A 14 -9.28 -11.95 28.33
N SER A 15 -9.72 -12.80 27.43
CA SER A 15 -8.94 -13.45 26.40
C SER A 15 -8.64 -12.44 25.28
N HIS A 16 -7.56 -12.71 24.54
CA HIS A 16 -7.28 -12.28 23.16
C HIS A 16 -6.37 -11.06 22.90
N ARG A 17 -5.30 -11.42 22.18
CA ARG A 17 -4.51 -10.67 21.19
C ARG A 17 -3.45 -9.72 21.74
N GLU A 18 -2.25 -10.28 21.86
CA GLU A 18 -1.05 -9.63 21.34
C GLU A 18 -1.34 -9.24 19.88
N ASN A 19 -1.93 -8.06 19.69
CA ASN A 19 -2.13 -7.44 18.38
C ASN A 19 -0.97 -6.50 18.15
N THR A 20 0.25 -7.04 18.11
CA THR A 20 1.27 -6.46 17.25
C THR A 20 0.61 -6.35 15.88
N PRO A 21 0.37 -5.15 15.31
CA PRO A 21 -0.03 -5.10 13.92
C PRO A 21 1.07 -5.86 13.19
N CYS A 22 0.70 -6.97 12.57
CA CYS A 22 1.60 -7.72 11.72
C CYS A 22 2.22 -6.67 10.80
N ASP A 23 3.51 -6.43 10.98
CA ASP A 23 4.35 -5.78 9.98
C ASP A 23 4.37 -6.78 8.83
N ALA A 24 3.26 -6.80 8.08
CA ALA A 24 3.16 -7.59 6.87
C ALA A 24 4.29 -7.05 6.01
N PRO A 25 5.29 -7.87 5.66
CA PRO A 25 6.43 -7.39 4.92
C PRO A 25 5.91 -6.66 3.68
N PRO A 26 6.50 -5.51 3.32
CA PRO A 26 6.02 -4.75 2.18
C PRO A 26 6.01 -5.67 0.96
N SER A 27 4.83 -5.88 0.39
CA SER A 27 4.67 -6.67 -0.83
C SER A 27 5.15 -5.81 -1.97
N MET A 28 6.28 -6.19 -2.56
CA MET A 28 6.86 -5.51 -3.72
C MET A 28 6.34 -6.18 -5.00
N LEU A 29 5.48 -5.47 -5.72
CA LEU A 29 5.02 -5.83 -7.04
C LEU A 29 5.99 -5.24 -8.06
N THR A 30 6.70 -6.09 -8.80
CA THR A 30 7.56 -5.63 -9.91
C THR A 30 6.95 -6.15 -11.20
N GLY A 31 6.89 -5.32 -12.23
CA GLY A 31 6.33 -5.74 -13.51
C GLY A 31 6.27 -4.60 -14.52
N THR A 32 5.51 -4.80 -15.59
CA THR A 32 5.37 -3.81 -16.66
C THR A 32 3.97 -3.20 -16.61
N VAL A 33 3.88 -1.88 -16.50
CA VAL A 33 2.60 -1.19 -16.65
C VAL A 33 2.20 -1.22 -18.10
N ILE A 34 1.02 -1.79 -18.36
CA ILE A 34 0.45 -1.95 -19.69
C ILE A 34 -0.81 -1.10 -19.89
N ALA A 35 -1.41 -0.62 -18.81
CA ALA A 35 -2.59 0.24 -18.85
C ALA A 35 -2.67 1.06 -17.57
N TYR A 36 -3.43 2.15 -17.62
CA TYR A 36 -3.76 2.97 -16.47
C TYR A 36 -5.18 3.51 -16.60
N GLU A 37 -5.80 3.76 -15.46
CA GLU A 37 -7.09 4.42 -15.33
C GLU A 37 -6.95 5.58 -14.36
N LYS A 38 -7.48 6.74 -14.74
CA LYS A 38 -7.53 7.90 -13.83
C LYS A 38 -8.66 7.71 -12.83
N SER A 39 -8.34 7.88 -11.55
CA SER A 39 -9.32 7.87 -10.46
C SER A 39 -9.35 9.24 -9.76
N GLU A 40 -10.39 9.54 -8.99
CA GLU A 40 -10.51 10.86 -8.33
C GLU A 40 -9.34 11.16 -7.36
N PHE A 41 -8.71 10.11 -6.82
CA PHE A 41 -7.60 10.21 -5.85
C PHE A 41 -6.21 9.94 -6.45
N GLY A 42 -6.10 9.67 -7.77
CA GLY A 42 -4.83 9.31 -8.40
C GLY A 42 -4.99 8.49 -9.67
N PHE A 43 -4.18 7.43 -9.81
CA PHE A 43 -4.16 6.55 -10.97
C PHE A 43 -4.19 5.09 -10.55
N SER A 44 -5.05 4.29 -11.16
CA SER A 44 -5.00 2.84 -11.06
C SER A 44 -4.19 2.30 -12.23
N ILE A 45 -2.99 1.80 -11.97
CA ILE A 45 -2.14 1.20 -13.00
C ILE A 45 -2.34 -0.31 -13.03
N MET A 46 -2.34 -0.89 -14.23
CA MET A 46 -2.34 -2.33 -14.43
C MET A 46 -0.92 -2.79 -14.71
N VAL A 47 -0.36 -3.55 -13.79
CA VAL A 47 0.98 -4.13 -13.86
C VAL A 47 0.86 -5.57 -14.28
N GLU A 48 1.52 -5.91 -15.39
CA GLU A 48 1.75 -7.26 -15.86
C GLU A 48 3.03 -7.82 -15.22
N ASP A 49 2.89 -8.92 -14.48
CA ASP A 49 3.99 -9.71 -13.91
C ASP A 49 3.87 -11.15 -14.41
N GLY A 50 4.62 -11.47 -15.47
CA GLY A 50 4.57 -12.77 -16.15
C GLY A 50 3.18 -13.05 -16.74
N ASP A 51 2.50 -14.07 -16.22
CA ASP A 51 1.13 -14.46 -16.62
C ASP A 51 0.04 -13.82 -15.72
N THR A 52 0.43 -12.93 -14.80
CA THR A 52 -0.50 -12.30 -13.86
C THR A 52 -0.66 -10.81 -14.14
N PHE A 53 -1.89 -10.32 -13.96
CA PHE A 53 -2.23 -8.90 -14.07
C PHE A 53 -2.72 -8.40 -12.73
N GLN A 54 -2.10 -7.36 -12.21
CA GLN A 54 -2.46 -6.75 -10.94
C GLN A 54 -2.73 -5.27 -11.13
N THR A 55 -3.91 -4.83 -10.72
CA THR A 55 -4.27 -3.42 -10.72
C THR A 55 -3.96 -2.81 -9.36
N VAL A 56 -3.19 -1.72 -9.35
CA VAL A 56 -2.80 -1.03 -8.12
C VAL A 56 -3.12 0.45 -8.23
N GLY A 57 -3.85 0.96 -7.24
CA GLY A 57 -4.14 2.39 -7.10
C GLY A 57 -2.95 3.13 -6.52
N ILE A 58 -2.35 4.03 -7.30
CA ILE A 58 -1.22 4.87 -6.91
C ILE A 58 -1.67 6.33 -6.80
N PRO A 59 -1.35 7.00 -5.69
CA PRO A 59 -1.64 8.43 -5.55
C PRO A 59 -0.84 9.24 -6.58
N ILE A 60 -1.46 10.27 -7.15
CA ILE A 60 -0.85 11.11 -8.19
C ILE A 60 0.52 11.67 -7.80
N ASN A 61 0.71 12.01 -6.53
CA ASN A 61 1.97 12.53 -6.01
C ASN A 61 3.13 11.54 -6.17
N MET A 62 2.90 10.23 -5.99
CA MET A 62 3.93 9.21 -6.20
C MET A 62 4.25 9.01 -7.68
N VAL A 63 3.22 9.02 -8.53
CA VAL A 63 3.42 8.89 -9.98
C VAL A 63 4.22 10.08 -10.50
N ARG A 64 3.88 11.28 -10.04
CA ARG A 64 4.60 12.52 -10.35
C ARG A 64 6.07 12.45 -9.95
N ASP A 65 6.33 12.00 -8.72
CA ASP A 65 7.68 11.86 -8.17
C ASP A 65 8.51 10.88 -8.99
N ALA A 66 7.95 9.71 -9.30
CA ALA A 66 8.66 8.70 -10.09
C ALA A 66 8.86 9.09 -11.56
N LEU A 67 7.92 9.81 -12.17
CA LEU A 67 8.05 10.29 -13.56
C LEU A 67 8.85 11.59 -13.67
N GLU A 68 9.17 12.22 -12.55
CA GLU A 68 9.83 13.53 -12.46
C GLU A 68 9.14 14.59 -13.34
N CYS A 69 7.81 14.63 -13.31
CA CYS A 69 7.00 15.54 -14.13
C CYS A 69 6.05 16.39 -13.29
N ASP A 70 5.29 17.30 -13.92
CA ASP A 70 4.25 18.06 -13.23
C ASP A 70 2.93 17.28 -13.18
N GLU A 71 2.10 17.54 -12.16
CA GLU A 71 0.79 16.87 -11.99
C GLU A 71 -0.09 16.95 -13.24
N ASN A 72 -0.10 18.10 -13.91
CA ASN A 72 -0.85 18.32 -15.15
C ASN A 72 -0.32 17.51 -16.34
N SER A 73 0.93 17.08 -16.29
CA SER A 73 1.60 16.30 -17.34
C SER A 73 1.72 14.82 -16.98
N VAL A 74 1.39 14.41 -15.74
CA VAL A 74 1.48 13.01 -15.30
C VAL A 74 0.67 12.09 -16.21
N GLU A 75 -0.57 12.46 -16.51
CA GLU A 75 -1.48 11.63 -17.31
C GLU A 75 -0.94 11.42 -18.74
N ASP A 76 -0.49 12.50 -19.37
CA ASP A 76 0.07 12.48 -20.73
C ASP A 76 1.37 11.67 -20.76
N THR A 77 2.24 11.88 -19.76
CA THR A 77 3.50 11.15 -19.61
C THR A 77 3.27 9.66 -19.38
N LEU A 78 2.31 9.29 -18.52
CA LEU A 78 1.88 7.91 -18.31
C LEU A 78 1.45 7.27 -19.61
N SER A 79 0.59 7.96 -20.37
CA SER A 79 0.08 7.48 -21.66
C SER A 79 1.20 7.18 -22.67
N ILE A 80 2.18 8.07 -22.76
CA ILE A 80 3.28 7.98 -23.73
C ILE A 80 4.34 6.95 -23.32
N ARG A 81 4.54 6.75 -22.00
CA ARG A 81 5.55 5.81 -21.51
C ARG A 81 5.08 4.35 -21.51
N ILE A 82 3.79 4.08 -21.59
CA ILE A 82 3.29 2.70 -21.60
C ILE A 82 3.67 2.00 -22.91
N PRO A 83 4.21 0.76 -22.86
CA PRO A 83 4.51 -0.01 -21.65
C PRO A 83 5.85 0.39 -21.00
N PHE A 84 5.90 0.45 -19.66
CA PHE A 84 7.12 0.72 -18.89
C PHE A 84 7.25 -0.16 -17.65
N SER A 85 8.48 -0.46 -17.24
CA SER A 85 8.75 -1.29 -16.06
C SER A 85 8.67 -0.49 -14.77
N VAL A 86 8.16 -1.12 -13.71
CA VAL A 86 7.89 -0.47 -12.42
C VAL A 86 8.10 -1.43 -11.27
N ALA A 87 8.44 -0.87 -10.11
CA ALA A 87 8.34 -1.52 -8.82
C ALA A 87 7.39 -0.73 -7.91
N VAL A 88 6.29 -1.38 -7.49
CA VAL A 88 5.31 -0.85 -6.54
C VAL A 88 5.46 -1.57 -5.21
N GLY A 89 5.85 -0.85 -4.16
CA GLY A 89 5.85 -1.39 -2.80
C GLY A 89 4.50 -1.09 -2.15
N THR A 90 3.86 -2.10 -1.56
CA THR A 90 2.61 -1.95 -0.82
C THR A 90 2.75 -2.44 0.61
N THR A 91 2.21 -1.70 1.57
CA THR A 91 2.20 -2.04 3.00
C THR A 91 0.75 -2.03 3.48
N ASN A 92 0.23 -3.15 3.97
CA ASN A 92 -1.18 -3.31 4.35
C ASN A 92 -2.19 -2.92 3.23
N GLY A 93 -1.83 -3.16 1.96
CA GLY A 93 -2.65 -2.80 0.80
C GLY A 93 -2.58 -1.33 0.38
N ILE A 94 -1.75 -0.52 1.05
CA ILE A 94 -1.51 0.89 0.71
C ILE A 94 -0.18 0.99 -0.03
N VAL A 95 -0.15 1.69 -1.16
CA VAL A 95 1.10 1.94 -1.89
C VAL A 95 2.03 2.80 -1.03
N SER A 96 3.21 2.25 -0.77
CA SER A 96 4.28 2.83 0.05
C SER A 96 5.45 3.32 -0.80
N SER A 97 5.64 2.78 -2.01
CA SER A 97 6.67 3.23 -2.95
C SER A 97 6.28 2.96 -4.39
N PHE A 98 6.72 3.82 -5.29
CA PHE A 98 6.58 3.65 -6.73
C PHE A 98 7.89 4.08 -7.40
N ALA A 99 8.49 3.18 -8.17
CA ALA A 99 9.74 3.44 -8.88
C ALA A 99 9.62 2.92 -10.32
N LEU A 100 10.23 3.64 -11.25
CA LEU A 100 10.39 3.19 -12.64
C LEU A 100 11.66 2.34 -12.75
N GLY A 101 11.55 1.21 -13.44
CA GLY A 101 12.66 0.27 -13.70
C GLY A 101 13.30 0.46 -15.06
#